data_AF-A0A7S0SQC9-F1
#
_entry.id   AF-A0A7S0SQC9-F1
#
_cell.length_a   1.000
_cell.length_b   1.000
_cell.length_c   1.000
_cell.angle_alpha   90.00
_cell.angle_beta   90.00
_cell.angle_gamma   90.00
#
_symmetry.space_group_name_H-M   'P 1'
#
loop_
_entity.id
_entity.type
_entity.pdbx_description
1 polymer ?
#
loop_
_entity_poly.entity_id
_entity_poly.type
_entity_poly.pdbx_seq_one_letter_code
_entity_poly.pdbx_strand_id
1 'polypeptide(L)'
;HGHLLRGLEGGAGARRTNVNFSSTSLAAARRLVGASSAVHIGGAPRAVASPTIAQHRRDMATKTKTKIKPYSSYKRRFAITATGKFSRKQKGKRHKAFSKSPKQRMHLRGTKLVHKSLSGVMTKLAFKLK
;
A
#
# COMPACT_ATOMS: atom_id res chain seq x y z
N HIS A 1 55.81 -7.21 -20.39
CA HIS A 1 54.75 -7.69 -19.49
C HIS A 1 53.45 -7.70 -20.29
N GLY A 2 52.87 -8.79 -20.77
CA GLY A 2 52.77 -10.13 -20.20
C GLY A 2 51.31 -10.40 -19.78
N HIS A 3 50.63 -11.23 -20.57
CA HIS A 3 49.43 -12.05 -20.25
C HIS A 3 48.00 -11.46 -20.20
N LEU A 4 47.19 -12.02 -21.11
CA LEU A 4 45.74 -12.28 -21.03
C LEU A 4 45.30 -12.84 -19.67
N LEU A 5 44.04 -12.59 -19.29
CA LEU A 5 43.08 -13.65 -18.93
C LEU A 5 41.61 -13.16 -18.93
N ARG A 6 40.78 -13.96 -19.61
CA ARG A 6 39.32 -13.93 -19.73
C ARG A 6 38.76 -15.00 -18.76
N GLY A 7 37.64 -14.72 -18.10
CA GLY A 7 36.75 -15.72 -17.47
C GLY A 7 35.39 -15.04 -17.26
N LEU A 8 34.25 -15.43 -17.85
CA LEU A 8 33.53 -16.71 -17.99
C LEU A 8 32.88 -17.22 -16.68
N GLU A 9 31.56 -17.45 -16.81
CA GLU A 9 30.60 -18.18 -15.95
C GLU A 9 30.44 -17.64 -14.51
N GLY A 10 29.28 -17.61 -13.85
CA GLY A 10 28.01 -18.34 -13.96
C GLY A 10 27.36 -18.31 -12.56
N GLY A 11 26.03 -18.34 -12.46
CA GLY A 11 25.34 -18.37 -11.16
C GLY A 11 23.89 -17.90 -11.29
N ALA A 12 23.02 -18.74 -11.85
CA ALA A 12 22.19 -19.70 -11.12
C ALA A 12 21.00 -19.04 -10.40
N GLY A 13 19.81 -19.41 -10.88
CA GLY A 13 18.54 -18.80 -10.51
C GLY A 13 18.02 -19.16 -9.13
N ALA A 14 17.14 -18.30 -8.64
CA ALA A 14 16.20 -18.64 -7.58
C ALA A 14 14.79 -18.36 -8.09
N ARG A 15 14.19 -19.39 -8.70
CA ARG A 15 12.74 -19.51 -8.92
C ARG A 15 12.06 -19.45 -7.55
N ARG A 16 11.43 -18.33 -7.20
CA ARG A 16 10.54 -18.28 -6.04
C ARG A 16 9.18 -18.80 -6.47
N THR A 17 8.86 -19.99 -5.97
CA THR A 17 7.60 -20.71 -6.17
C THR A 17 6.43 -19.92 -5.57
N ASN A 18 5.41 -19.71 -6.40
CA ASN A 18 4.11 -19.16 -6.03
C ASN A 18 3.33 -20.23 -5.26
N VAL A 19 3.03 -19.99 -3.98
CA VAL A 19 2.16 -20.89 -3.19
C VAL A 19 0.77 -20.24 -3.06
N ASN A 20 -0.12 -20.68 -3.93
CA ASN A 20 -1.55 -20.40 -3.85
C ASN A 20 -2.14 -21.22 -2.68
N PHE A 21 -2.55 -20.54 -1.61
CA PHE A 21 -3.29 -21.17 -0.52
C PHE A 21 -4.79 -20.99 -0.76
N SER A 22 -5.40 -21.95 -1.48
CA SER A 22 -6.84 -22.06 -1.61
C SER A 22 -7.35 -23.00 -0.52
N SER A 23 -7.93 -22.46 0.56
CA SER A 23 -8.61 -23.27 1.58
C SER A 23 -10.03 -23.61 1.10
N THR A 24 -10.19 -24.83 0.62
CA THR A 24 -11.47 -25.49 0.37
C THR A 24 -12.34 -25.56 1.62
N SER A 25 -13.63 -25.37 1.40
CA SER A 25 -14.76 -25.33 2.35
C SER A 25 -14.82 -26.51 3.33
N LEU A 26 -14.99 -26.21 4.62
CA LEU A 26 -15.53 -27.17 5.59
C LEU A 26 -17.06 -27.11 5.55
N ALA A 27 -17.65 -27.96 4.72
CA ALA A 27 -19.07 -28.30 4.79
C ALA A 27 -19.24 -29.57 5.66
N ALA A 28 -20.39 -29.67 6.31
CA ALA A 28 -20.92 -30.84 7.03
C ALA A 28 -20.46 -31.04 8.49
N ALA A 29 -21.26 -30.52 9.41
CA ALA A 29 -21.57 -31.18 10.69
C ALA A 29 -23.00 -30.84 11.11
N ARG A 30 -23.97 -31.56 10.54
CA ARG A 30 -25.28 -31.75 11.15
C ARG A 30 -25.13 -32.88 12.17
N ARG A 31 -25.47 -32.65 13.45
CA ARG A 31 -25.98 -33.69 14.34
C ARG A 31 -26.74 -33.08 15.52
N LEU A 32 -27.86 -33.74 15.80
CA LEU A 32 -28.91 -33.48 16.80
C LEU A 32 -28.39 -33.51 18.24
N VAL A 33 -28.97 -32.67 19.13
CA VAL A 33 -29.47 -32.93 20.51
C VAL A 33 -30.18 -31.61 20.92
N GLY A 34 -31.33 -31.49 21.56
CA GLY A 34 -32.35 -32.37 22.12
C GLY A 34 -33.37 -31.41 22.75
N ALA A 35 -34.66 -31.63 22.54
CA ALA A 35 -35.71 -30.83 23.15
C ALA A 35 -35.97 -31.36 24.57
N SER A 36 -35.83 -30.51 25.59
CA SER A 36 -36.38 -30.76 26.93
C SER A 36 -36.68 -29.43 27.63
N SER A 37 -37.97 -29.29 27.92
CA SER A 37 -38.69 -28.35 28.78
C SER A 37 -37.92 -27.66 29.92
N ALA A 38 -38.11 -26.34 30.05
CA ALA A 38 -38.16 -25.64 31.33
C ALA A 38 -39.02 -24.36 31.21
N VAL A 39 -40.09 -24.32 32.00
CA VAL A 39 -40.95 -23.16 32.24
C VAL A 39 -40.21 -22.21 33.17
N HIS A 40 -40.09 -20.93 32.81
CA HIS A 40 -39.71 -19.87 33.74
C HIS A 40 -40.60 -18.64 33.62
N ILE A 41 -41.11 -18.26 34.79
CA ILE A 41 -41.95 -17.12 35.14
C ILE A 41 -41.13 -15.83 35.05
N GLY A 42 -41.75 -14.76 34.54
CA GLY A 42 -41.46 -13.39 34.94
C GLY A 42 -40.41 -12.62 34.13
N GLY A 43 -40.88 -11.57 33.46
CA GLY A 43 -40.07 -10.43 33.02
C GLY A 43 -39.07 -10.72 31.91
N ALA A 44 -39.49 -10.59 30.65
CA ALA A 44 -38.57 -10.61 29.52
C ALA A 44 -37.54 -9.49 29.70
N PRO A 45 -36.23 -9.78 29.87
CA PRO A 45 -35.23 -8.75 29.63
C PRO A 45 -35.44 -8.31 28.18
N ARG A 46 -35.66 -7.01 27.95
CA ARG A 46 -35.55 -6.44 26.60
C ARG A 46 -34.14 -6.78 26.13
N ALA A 47 -34.01 -7.89 25.40
CA ALA A 47 -32.80 -8.27 24.75
C ALA A 47 -32.45 -7.13 23.80
N VAL A 48 -31.49 -6.31 24.21
CA VAL A 48 -30.78 -5.46 23.27
C VAL A 48 -30.11 -6.42 22.32
N ALA A 49 -30.81 -6.73 21.23
CA ALA A 49 -30.39 -7.70 20.23
C ALA A 49 -29.05 -7.22 19.70
N SER A 50 -27.98 -7.79 20.25
CA SER A 50 -26.64 -7.57 19.73
C SER A 50 -26.70 -8.09 18.31
N PRO A 51 -26.39 -7.25 17.29
CA PRO A 51 -26.56 -7.63 15.91
C PRO A 51 -25.86 -8.97 15.70
N THR A 52 -26.58 -9.91 15.11
CA THR A 52 -26.01 -11.21 14.75
C THR A 52 -24.72 -10.98 13.98
N ILE A 53 -23.73 -11.89 14.09
CA ILE A 53 -22.46 -11.78 13.35
C ILE A 53 -22.71 -11.56 11.84
N ALA A 54 -23.82 -12.09 11.33
CA ALA A 54 -24.29 -11.87 9.96
C ALA A 54 -24.76 -10.41 9.70
N GLN A 55 -25.47 -9.77 10.63
CA GLN A 55 -25.88 -8.36 10.52
C GLN A 55 -24.68 -7.41 10.57
N HIS A 56 -23.75 -7.60 11.51
CA HIS A 56 -22.53 -6.78 11.60
C HIS A 56 -21.68 -6.85 10.31
N ARG A 57 -21.65 -8.01 9.63
CA ARG A 57 -20.99 -8.18 8.33
C ARG A 57 -21.69 -7.44 7.18
N ARG A 58 -23.02 -7.36 7.18
CA ARG A 58 -23.79 -6.61 6.17
C ARG A 58 -23.64 -5.10 6.35
N ASP A 59 -23.63 -4.62 7.59
CA ASP A 59 -23.49 -3.19 7.89
C ASP A 59 -22.09 -2.65 7.55
N MET A 60 -21.06 -3.51 7.56
CA MET A 60 -19.72 -3.15 7.06
C MET A 60 -19.65 -3.08 5.53
N ALA A 61 -20.55 -3.76 4.80
CA ALA A 61 -20.56 -3.81 3.34
C ALA A 61 -21.24 -2.59 2.71
N THR A 62 -22.17 -1.92 3.42
CA THR A 62 -22.79 -0.65 3.00
C THR A 62 -21.94 0.58 3.33
N LYS A 63 -20.73 0.37 3.89
CA LYS A 63 -19.79 1.42 4.25
C LYS A 63 -19.41 2.23 3.01
N THR A 64 -19.74 3.53 3.05
CA THR A 64 -19.57 4.50 1.99
C THR A 64 -18.22 4.38 1.28
N LYS A 65 -18.24 4.46 -0.06
CA LYS A 65 -17.04 4.39 -0.91
C LYS A 65 -16.01 5.44 -0.47
N THR A 66 -15.00 5.01 0.26
CA THR A 66 -13.99 5.92 0.84
C THR A 66 -13.07 6.43 -0.28
N LYS A 67 -13.14 7.74 -0.55
CA LYS A 67 -12.30 8.38 -1.57
C LYS A 67 -10.85 8.48 -1.09
N ILE A 68 -9.92 7.90 -1.86
CA ILE A 68 -8.49 8.10 -1.65
C ILE A 68 -8.15 9.57 -1.89
N LYS A 69 -7.59 10.23 -0.87
CA LYS A 69 -7.09 11.60 -0.95
C LYS A 69 -5.58 11.57 -1.20
N PRO A 70 -5.04 12.43 -2.08
CA PRO A 70 -3.60 12.51 -2.27
C PRO A 70 -2.94 13.03 -0.99
N TYR A 71 -1.73 12.53 -0.70
CA TYR A 71 -0.95 13.05 0.41
C TYR A 71 -0.62 14.53 0.22
N SER A 72 -0.94 15.34 1.23
CA SER A 72 -0.64 16.78 1.23
C SER A 72 0.86 17.06 1.08
N SER A 73 1.71 16.15 1.59
CA SER A 73 3.15 16.18 1.43
C SER A 73 3.58 16.14 -0.04
N TYR A 74 2.90 15.32 -0.87
CA TYR A 74 3.22 15.22 -2.29
C TYR A 74 2.84 16.50 -3.02
N LYS A 75 1.66 17.07 -2.70
CA LYS A 75 1.16 18.33 -3.29
C LYS A 75 2.14 19.49 -3.09
N ARG A 76 2.84 19.52 -1.96
CA ARG A 76 3.80 20.58 -1.64
C ARG A 76 5.19 20.37 -2.26
N ARG A 77 5.55 19.14 -2.65
CA ARG A 77 6.95 18.78 -2.97
C ARG A 77 7.18 18.44 -4.45
N PHE A 78 6.15 17.98 -5.14
CA PHE A 78 6.23 17.53 -6.53
C PHE A 78 5.29 18.34 -7.42
N ALA A 79 5.71 18.59 -8.65
CA ALA A 79 4.89 19.21 -9.68
C ALA A 79 4.79 18.28 -10.89
N ILE A 80 3.65 18.32 -11.58
CA ILE A 80 3.40 17.53 -12.79
C ILE A 80 3.84 18.40 -13.98
N THR A 81 4.73 17.87 -14.82
CA THR A 81 5.13 18.50 -16.08
C THR A 81 4.05 18.30 -17.14
N ALA A 82 4.02 19.10 -18.21
CA ALA A 82 3.07 18.95 -19.32
C ALA A 82 2.98 17.50 -19.87
N THR A 83 4.09 16.77 -19.91
CA THR A 83 4.14 15.36 -20.33
C THR A 83 3.62 14.36 -19.28
N GLY A 84 3.10 14.81 -18.14
CA GLY A 84 2.62 13.94 -17.04
C GLY A 84 3.73 13.34 -16.17
N LYS A 85 4.99 13.74 -16.34
CA LYS A 85 6.11 13.32 -15.49
C LYS A 85 6.14 14.14 -14.20
N PHE A 86 6.63 13.54 -13.11
CA PHE A 86 6.79 14.24 -11.84
C PHE A 86 8.16 14.91 -11.75
N SER A 87 8.16 16.20 -11.42
CA SER A 87 9.36 17.01 -11.18
C SER A 87 9.48 17.39 -9.71
N ARG A 88 10.72 17.59 -9.24
CA ARG A 88 11.05 18.00 -7.87
C ARG A 88 12.26 18.92 -7.83
N LYS A 89 12.39 19.68 -6.75
CA LYS A 89 13.64 20.38 -6.40
C LYS A 89 14.68 19.39 -5.86
N GLN A 90 15.97 19.71 -6.04
CA GLN A 90 17.06 18.88 -5.53
C GLN A 90 17.25 19.04 -4.02
N LYS A 91 17.61 17.94 -3.35
CA LYS A 91 17.85 17.93 -1.89
C LYS A 91 19.20 18.57 -1.55
N GLY A 92 19.34 19.07 -0.33
CA GLY A 92 20.62 19.55 0.18
C GLY A 92 21.04 20.95 -0.27
N LYS A 93 20.15 21.75 -0.88
CA LYS A 93 20.50 23.11 -1.33
C LYS A 93 20.77 24.11 -0.20
N ARG A 94 19.94 24.10 0.86
CA ARG A 94 19.88 25.16 1.89
C ARG A 94 21.03 25.09 2.92
N HIS A 95 21.06 24.07 3.77
CA HIS A 95 22.05 23.96 4.85
C HIS A 95 23.44 23.57 4.36
N LYS A 96 24.49 23.98 5.08
CA LYS A 96 25.90 23.76 4.73
C LYS A 96 26.22 24.19 3.29
N ALA A 97 25.68 25.34 2.85
CA ALA A 97 25.89 25.83 1.49
C ALA A 97 27.32 26.32 1.26
N PHE A 98 27.98 26.82 2.29
CA PHE A 98 29.36 27.30 2.26
C PHE A 98 30.36 26.16 1.97
N SER A 99 30.13 24.95 2.48
CA SER A 99 31.01 23.79 2.24
C SER A 99 30.89 23.18 0.83
N LYS A 100 29.97 23.69 -0.02
CA LYS A 100 29.72 23.13 -1.36
C LYS A 100 30.49 23.90 -2.41
N SER A 101 31.06 23.18 -3.38
CA SER A 101 31.72 23.82 -4.51
C SER A 101 30.74 24.69 -5.32
N PRO A 102 31.21 25.75 -5.99
CA PRO A 102 30.37 26.58 -6.87
C PRO A 102 29.58 25.76 -7.90
N LYS A 103 30.23 24.77 -8.53
CA LYS A 103 29.61 23.83 -9.48
C LYS A 103 28.47 23.03 -8.83
N GLN A 104 28.71 22.47 -7.65
CA GLN A 104 27.68 21.74 -6.90
C GLN A 104 26.49 22.65 -6.54
N ARG A 105 26.76 23.91 -6.13
CA ARG A 105 25.70 24.89 -5.83
C ARG A 105 24.87 25.21 -7.06
N MET A 106 25.47 25.31 -8.25
CA MET A 106 24.73 25.49 -9.51
C MET A 106 23.84 24.29 -9.82
N HIS A 107 24.38 23.07 -9.79
CA HIS A 107 23.61 21.87 -10.08
C HIS A 107 22.37 21.73 -9.17
N LEU A 108 22.52 22.07 -7.89
CA LEU A 108 21.43 22.02 -6.90
C LEU A 108 20.33 23.08 -7.11
N ARG A 109 20.52 24.09 -7.99
CA ARG A 109 19.46 25.06 -8.36
C ARG A 109 18.43 24.43 -9.30
N GLY A 110 18.85 23.45 -10.12
CA GLY A 110 18.00 22.79 -11.10
C GLY A 110 16.92 21.91 -10.49
N THR A 111 15.84 21.71 -11.25
CA THR A 111 14.82 20.68 -10.97
C THR A 111 15.30 19.33 -11.53
N LYS A 112 14.80 18.24 -10.96
CA LYS A 112 15.06 16.86 -11.42
C LYS A 112 13.72 16.14 -11.58
N LEU A 113 13.67 15.22 -12.51
CA LEU A 113 12.57 14.27 -12.60
C LEU A 113 12.65 13.25 -11.47
N VAL A 114 11.49 12.77 -11.03
CA VAL A 114 11.38 11.65 -10.09
C VAL A 114 11.80 10.36 -10.81
N HIS A 115 12.47 9.47 -10.07
CA HIS A 115 12.89 8.18 -10.60
C HIS A 115 11.69 7.31 -10.99
N LYS A 116 11.85 6.48 -12.03
CA LYS A 116 10.76 5.68 -12.59
C LYS A 116 10.13 4.74 -11.55
N SER A 117 10.94 4.12 -10.68
CA SER A 117 10.43 3.20 -9.65
C SER A 117 9.41 3.87 -8.69
N LEU A 118 9.62 5.14 -8.35
CA LEU A 118 8.74 5.88 -7.45
C LEU A 118 7.51 6.44 -8.17
N SER A 119 7.63 6.71 -9.47
CA SER A 119 6.54 7.31 -10.26
C SER A 119 5.28 6.45 -10.29
N GLY A 120 5.41 5.12 -10.34
CA GLY A 120 4.25 4.22 -10.33
C GLY A 120 3.46 4.28 -9.01
N VAL A 121 4.18 4.33 -7.89
CA VAL A 121 3.58 4.44 -6.55
C VAL A 121 2.86 5.78 -6.40
N MET A 122 3.44 6.88 -6.89
CA MET A 122 2.81 8.21 -6.82
C MET A 122 1.49 8.26 -7.58
N THR A 123 1.41 7.64 -8.77
CA THR A 123 0.17 7.58 -9.55
C THR A 123 -0.90 6.74 -8.85
N LYS A 124 -0.53 5.62 -8.24
CA LYS A 124 -1.46 4.74 -7.50
C LYS A 124 -2.10 5.45 -6.30
N LEU A 125 -1.35 6.35 -5.65
CA LEU A 125 -1.80 7.14 -4.50
C LEU A 125 -2.63 8.37 -4.89
N ALA A 126 -3.18 8.37 -6.11
CA ALA A 126 -4.02 9.44 -6.66
C ALA A 126 -3.37 10.83 -6.65
N PHE A 127 -2.03 10.90 -6.78
CA PHE A 127 -1.31 12.16 -6.99
C PHE A 127 -1.46 12.68 -8.43
N LYS A 128 -2.70 12.84 -8.88
CA LYS A 128 -3.03 13.54 -10.12
C LYS A 128 -3.73 14.83 -9.71
N LEU A 129 -3.19 15.99 -10.09
CA LEU A 129 -4.04 17.17 -10.13
C LEU A 129 -5.12 16.90 -11.19
N LYS A 130 -6.37 17.17 -10.81
CA LYS A 130 -7.48 17.21 -11.76
C LYS A 130 -7.19 18.20 -12.87
#